data_AF-K1YIG7-F1
#
_entry.id   AF-K1YIG7-F1
#
_cell.length_a   1.000
_cell.length_b   1.000
_cell.length_c   1.000
_cell.angle_alpha   90.00
_cell.angle_beta   90.00
_cell.angle_gamma   90.00
#
_symmetry.space_group_name_H-M   'P 1'
#
loop_
_entity.id
_entity.type
_entity.pdbx_description
1 polymer ?
#
loop_
_entity_poly.entity_id
_entity_poly.type
_entity_poly.pdbx_seq_one_letter_code
_entity_poly.pdbx_strand_id
1 'polypeptide(L)'
;MKEKISVCLIVKNESRWIEACLRSIIDWVDEIILVDTGSTDNTVELARNMGVQIFYYSWEDDFAKARNYSLSKATGDWILVLDADEVIAVSDRDLIFDCIRNPRAEMYSLVQTTYSEESATLGWIPNHLNDPEAEGYPGYLESRLVRLFKNSGEIYFDGCVHEHAKHKNPKIFAQNCSVRIHHYGKYSVTEVAKRKEDLYLRLGLQKCKERPDNAHAWYELGVQYWGMNREKDAYNAFIKSEQLNPHYVRPLIALAGISTIQKVYPKALRYYSRVMDIEPENIIPYLYLPTILIEMGNVSLAQDILRYGQRYAFGHPPYHINRGIVYQHLGNHRLAIECFDEALKINAREALAIYNKGVSCMALEELDLAEGYFRQIMDTSKVGYLATRKLIELYYKKEEPEKAMDVLNSIEKGEGLDDGLLFQKGVILLKKGLMVEARKVLDSIKKYDSFDQTGLSNLKKCFVMVGDEARATALDQHLLECNSNKDIYPQSATQSHCGGADETA
;
A
#
# COMPACT_ATOMS: atom_id res chain seq x y z
N MET A 1 -35.83 29.53 -10.99
CA MET A 1 -34.78 30.04 -11.90
C MET A 1 -33.82 28.89 -12.19
N LYS A 2 -33.02 28.93 -13.25
CA LYS A 2 -31.95 27.93 -13.43
C LYS A 2 -30.87 28.29 -12.40
N GLU A 3 -30.71 27.45 -11.37
CA GLU A 3 -29.64 27.57 -10.38
C GLU A 3 -28.28 27.52 -11.10
N LYS A 4 -27.36 28.40 -10.71
CA LYS A 4 -26.01 28.51 -11.27
C LYS A 4 -24.99 27.76 -10.44
N ILE A 5 -24.02 27.14 -11.09
CA ILE A 5 -22.92 26.44 -10.42
C ILE A 5 -21.57 27.11 -10.71
N SER A 6 -20.82 27.36 -9.63
CA SER A 6 -19.43 27.80 -9.64
C SER A 6 -18.51 26.64 -9.30
N VAL A 7 -17.47 26.43 -10.09
CA VAL A 7 -16.37 25.54 -9.70
C VAL A 7 -15.24 26.33 -9.08
N CYS A 8 -14.77 25.92 -7.90
CA CYS A 8 -13.64 26.55 -7.21
C CYS A 8 -12.44 25.61 -7.14
N LEU A 9 -11.31 26.08 -7.64
CA LEU A 9 -10.02 25.37 -7.67
C LEU A 9 -8.96 26.20 -6.93
N ILE A 10 -8.07 25.53 -6.21
CA ILE A 10 -6.78 26.10 -5.79
C ILE A 10 -5.67 25.33 -6.51
N VAL A 11 -4.67 26.02 -7.06
CA VAL A 11 -3.64 25.38 -7.88
C VAL A 11 -2.24 25.87 -7.54
N LYS A 12 -1.26 24.99 -7.76
CA LYS A 12 0.17 25.30 -7.77
C LYS A 12 0.96 24.25 -8.54
N ASN A 13 1.52 24.62 -9.69
CA ASN A 13 2.35 23.74 -10.52
C ASN A 13 1.64 22.44 -10.96
N GLU A 14 0.44 22.58 -11.52
CA GLU A 14 -0.43 21.49 -11.95
C GLU A 14 -0.59 21.44 -13.49
N SER A 15 0.41 21.91 -14.24
CA SER A 15 0.37 21.96 -15.72
C SER A 15 0.13 20.59 -16.37
N ARG A 16 0.49 19.51 -15.68
CA ARG A 16 0.23 18.14 -16.11
C ARG A 16 -1.26 17.76 -16.10
N TRP A 17 -2.04 18.30 -15.16
CA TRP A 17 -3.38 17.80 -14.87
C TRP A 17 -4.48 18.81 -15.16
N ILE A 18 -4.17 20.11 -15.07
CA ILE A 18 -5.16 21.18 -15.09
C ILE A 18 -6.05 21.17 -16.34
N GLU A 19 -5.50 20.84 -17.52
CA GLU A 19 -6.32 20.76 -18.74
C GLU A 19 -7.37 19.66 -18.68
N ALA A 20 -7.03 18.48 -18.16
CA ALA A 20 -7.96 17.36 -18.04
C ALA A 20 -9.09 17.69 -17.06
N CYS A 21 -8.72 18.25 -15.90
CA CYS A 21 -9.67 18.76 -14.91
C CYS A 21 -10.65 19.75 -15.55
N LEU A 22 -10.14 20.80 -16.21
CA LEU A 22 -10.97 21.84 -16.79
C LEU A 22 -11.86 21.32 -17.94
N ARG A 23 -11.34 20.46 -18.82
CA ARG A 23 -12.13 19.86 -19.91
C ARG A 23 -13.30 19.04 -19.39
N SER A 24 -13.19 18.45 -18.20
CA SER A 24 -14.27 17.64 -17.63
C SER A 24 -15.48 18.47 -17.16
N ILE A 25 -15.30 19.77 -16.90
CA ILE A 25 -16.33 20.62 -16.29
C ILE A 25 -16.77 21.81 -17.17
N ILE A 26 -15.91 22.31 -18.06
CA ILE A 26 -16.06 23.62 -18.69
C ILE A 26 -17.33 23.79 -19.52
N ASP A 27 -17.84 22.71 -20.11
CA ASP A 27 -19.00 22.75 -21.02
C ASP A 27 -20.35 22.77 -20.29
N TRP A 28 -20.39 22.59 -18.97
CA TRP A 28 -21.65 22.45 -18.24
C TRP A 28 -21.75 23.26 -16.93
N VAL A 29 -20.68 23.92 -16.50
CA VAL A 29 -20.71 24.85 -15.35
C VAL A 29 -20.88 26.29 -15.80
N ASP A 30 -21.42 27.15 -14.94
CA ASP A 30 -21.69 28.55 -15.29
C ASP A 30 -20.46 29.44 -15.09
N GLU A 31 -19.57 29.08 -14.14
CA GLU A 31 -18.27 29.74 -13.97
C GLU A 31 -17.22 28.83 -13.32
N ILE A 32 -15.95 29.13 -13.60
CA ILE A 32 -14.79 28.47 -12.98
C ILE A 32 -13.90 29.53 -12.37
N ILE A 33 -13.69 29.43 -11.05
CA ILE A 33 -12.82 30.26 -10.23
C ILE A 33 -11.57 29.46 -9.92
N LEU A 34 -10.44 29.86 -10.50
CA LEU A 34 -9.14 29.25 -10.23
C LEU A 34 -8.26 30.23 -9.44
N VAL A 35 -7.86 29.82 -8.24
CA VAL A 35 -6.95 30.59 -7.38
C VAL A 35 -5.55 29.98 -7.47
N ASP A 36 -4.62 30.72 -8.06
CA ASP A 36 -3.21 30.37 -8.09
C ASP A 36 -2.53 30.76 -6.77
N THR A 37 -1.80 29.81 -6.19
CA THR A 37 -1.06 30.00 -4.93
C THR A 37 0.45 30.15 -5.13
N GLY A 38 0.87 30.57 -6.34
CA GLY A 38 2.24 30.79 -6.72
C GLY A 38 2.80 29.70 -7.62
N SER A 39 2.12 29.40 -8.74
CA SER A 39 2.67 28.55 -9.79
C SER A 39 3.87 29.22 -10.47
N THR A 40 4.85 28.41 -10.85
CA THR A 40 6.06 28.78 -11.58
C THR A 40 6.16 28.06 -12.93
N ASP A 41 5.26 27.12 -13.21
CA ASP A 41 5.12 26.45 -14.49
C ASP A 41 3.97 27.08 -15.33
N ASN A 42 3.58 26.41 -16.42
CA ASN A 42 2.57 26.92 -17.34
C ASN A 42 1.12 26.71 -16.88
N THR A 43 0.87 26.30 -15.62
CA THR A 43 -0.50 26.00 -15.12
C THR A 43 -1.49 27.13 -15.37
N VAL A 44 -1.09 28.36 -15.03
CA VAL A 44 -1.94 29.55 -15.15
C VAL A 44 -2.20 29.91 -16.61
N GLU A 45 -1.21 29.73 -17.47
CA GLU A 45 -1.35 30.01 -18.91
C GLU A 45 -2.33 29.02 -19.56
N LEU A 46 -2.20 27.73 -19.27
CA LEU A 46 -3.11 26.69 -19.76
C LEU A 46 -4.56 26.98 -19.36
N ALA A 47 -4.81 27.30 -18.08
CA ALA A 47 -6.15 27.63 -17.61
C ALA A 47 -6.71 28.91 -18.26
N ARG A 48 -5.88 29.95 -18.42
CA ARG A 48 -6.27 31.21 -19.07
C ARG A 48 -6.65 31.00 -20.53
N ASN A 49 -5.92 30.15 -21.25
CA ASN A 49 -6.20 29.82 -22.65
C ASN A 49 -7.55 29.08 -22.82
N MET A 50 -8.06 28.47 -21.75
CA MET A 50 -9.38 27.85 -21.71
C MET A 50 -10.49 28.83 -21.25
N GLY A 51 -10.19 30.11 -21.01
CA GLY A 51 -11.19 31.11 -20.62
C GLY A 51 -11.58 31.09 -19.14
N VAL A 52 -10.78 30.44 -18.28
CA VAL A 52 -11.04 30.36 -16.83
C VAL A 52 -10.68 31.68 -16.12
N GLN A 53 -11.46 32.04 -15.09
CA GLN A 53 -11.17 33.21 -14.26
C GLN A 53 -10.02 32.90 -13.30
N ILE A 54 -8.92 33.66 -13.41
CA ILE A 54 -7.73 33.47 -12.59
C ILE A 54 -7.66 34.53 -11.50
N PHE A 55 -7.51 34.08 -10.25
CA PHE A 55 -7.24 34.89 -9.08
C PHE A 55 -5.91 34.46 -8.45
N TYR A 56 -5.31 35.34 -7.65
CA TYR A 56 -4.03 35.07 -6.99
C TYR A 56 -4.19 35.18 -5.48
N TYR A 57 -3.59 34.22 -4.76
CA TYR A 57 -3.56 34.20 -3.30
C TYR A 57 -2.16 33.86 -2.81
N SER A 58 -1.59 34.68 -1.94
CA SER A 58 -0.28 34.41 -1.34
C SER A 58 -0.37 33.20 -0.42
N TRP A 59 0.44 32.17 -0.67
CA TRP A 59 0.45 30.96 0.16
C TRP A 59 0.83 31.26 1.62
N GLU A 60 -0.05 30.89 2.56
CA GLU A 60 0.07 31.16 4.01
C GLU A 60 0.22 29.89 4.86
N ASP A 61 0.71 28.78 4.29
CA ASP A 61 0.78 27.46 4.95
C ASP A 61 -0.60 26.97 5.47
N ASP A 62 -1.69 27.34 4.78
CA ASP A 62 -3.07 27.02 5.16
C ASP A 62 -3.97 26.82 3.92
N PHE A 63 -4.33 25.57 3.64
CA PHE A 63 -5.21 25.21 2.53
C PHE A 63 -6.62 25.78 2.70
N ALA A 64 -7.16 25.80 3.92
CA ALA A 64 -8.51 26.32 4.18
C ALA A 64 -8.62 27.80 3.86
N LYS A 65 -7.59 28.61 4.15
CA LYS A 65 -7.58 30.03 3.75
C LYS A 65 -7.65 30.23 2.24
N ALA A 66 -6.83 29.49 1.48
CA ALA A 66 -6.85 29.56 0.02
C ALA A 66 -8.21 29.09 -0.56
N ARG A 67 -8.80 28.02 0.00
CA ARG A 67 -10.15 27.57 -0.36
C ARG A 67 -11.19 28.64 -0.07
N ASN A 68 -11.21 29.19 1.15
CA ASN A 68 -12.17 30.22 1.54
C ASN A 68 -12.03 31.49 0.69
N TYR A 69 -10.80 31.85 0.27
CA TYR A 69 -10.59 32.91 -0.71
C TYR A 69 -11.21 32.57 -2.06
N SER A 70 -11.07 31.33 -2.57
CA SER A 70 -11.74 30.90 -3.80
C SER A 70 -13.26 30.97 -3.69
N LEU A 71 -13.84 30.56 -2.55
CA LEU A 71 -15.30 30.66 -2.31
C LEU A 71 -15.78 32.11 -2.37
N SER A 72 -14.98 33.06 -1.86
CA SER A 72 -15.34 34.49 -1.86
C SER A 72 -15.44 35.13 -3.26
N LYS A 73 -14.96 34.44 -4.30
CA LYS A 73 -15.03 34.89 -5.69
C LYS A 73 -16.20 34.27 -6.46
N ALA A 74 -16.80 33.21 -5.93
CA ALA A 74 -17.92 32.52 -6.57
C ALA A 74 -19.21 33.34 -6.49
N THR A 75 -19.92 33.43 -7.62
CA THR A 75 -21.19 34.16 -7.80
C THR A 75 -22.38 33.23 -8.08
N GLY A 76 -22.14 31.94 -8.33
CA GLY A 76 -23.18 30.93 -8.52
C GLY A 76 -23.93 30.60 -7.22
N ASP A 77 -25.14 30.07 -7.36
CA ASP A 77 -25.99 29.65 -6.24
C ASP A 77 -25.42 28.43 -5.50
N TRP A 78 -24.64 27.62 -6.21
CA TRP A 78 -23.95 26.43 -5.71
C TRP A 78 -22.46 26.47 -6.03
N ILE A 79 -21.65 25.94 -5.13
CA ILE A 79 -20.21 25.78 -5.31
C ILE A 79 -19.88 24.29 -5.37
N LEU A 80 -19.12 23.91 -6.38
CA LEU A 80 -18.43 22.64 -6.50
C LEU A 80 -16.92 22.89 -6.33
N VAL A 81 -16.29 22.24 -5.36
CA VAL A 81 -14.85 22.35 -5.14
C VAL A 81 -14.17 21.15 -5.76
N LEU A 82 -13.10 21.39 -6.51
CA LEU A 82 -12.25 20.35 -7.10
C LEU A 82 -10.76 20.67 -6.86
N ASP A 83 -9.93 19.65 -7.04
CA ASP A 83 -8.48 19.75 -7.12
C ASP A 83 -8.04 19.64 -8.60
N ALA A 84 -6.85 20.15 -8.93
CA ALA A 84 -6.41 20.23 -10.33
C ALA A 84 -6.14 18.85 -10.98
N ASP A 85 -5.95 17.82 -10.16
CA ASP A 85 -5.75 16.42 -10.53
C ASP A 85 -7.02 15.57 -10.37
N GLU A 86 -8.17 16.22 -10.24
CA GLU A 86 -9.50 15.61 -10.17
C GLU A 86 -10.31 15.84 -11.46
N VAL A 87 -11.14 14.86 -11.82
CA VAL A 87 -12.03 14.87 -12.99
C VAL A 87 -13.41 14.35 -12.58
N ILE A 88 -14.46 14.90 -13.19
CA ILE A 88 -15.83 14.36 -13.08
C ILE A 88 -16.23 13.74 -14.41
N ALA A 89 -16.68 12.49 -14.38
CA ALA A 89 -17.17 11.82 -15.57
C ALA A 89 -18.43 12.51 -16.11
N VAL A 90 -18.55 12.61 -17.43
CA VAL A 90 -19.71 13.23 -18.09
C VAL A 90 -21.01 12.51 -17.71
N SER A 91 -20.95 11.20 -17.44
CA SER A 91 -22.10 10.39 -16.98
C SER A 91 -22.64 10.84 -15.62
N ASP A 92 -21.81 11.42 -14.76
CA ASP A 92 -22.16 11.81 -13.40
C ASP A 92 -22.69 13.25 -13.31
N ARG A 93 -22.61 14.01 -14.41
CA ARG A 93 -23.07 15.39 -14.51
C ARG A 93 -24.54 15.56 -14.09
N ASP A 94 -25.41 14.67 -14.55
CA ASP A 94 -26.85 14.81 -14.31
C ASP A 94 -27.19 14.58 -12.83
N LEU A 95 -26.40 13.78 -12.11
CA LEU A 95 -26.54 13.59 -10.66
C LEU A 95 -26.20 14.86 -9.86
N ILE A 96 -25.23 15.64 -10.32
CA ILE A 96 -24.92 16.97 -9.74
C ILE A 96 -26.12 17.90 -9.95
N PHE A 97 -26.66 17.94 -11.18
CA PHE A 97 -27.82 18.79 -11.47
C PHE A 97 -29.06 18.37 -10.68
N ASP A 98 -29.25 17.09 -10.41
CA ASP A 98 -30.34 16.61 -9.55
C ASP A 98 -30.20 17.12 -8.11
N CYS A 99 -28.99 17.10 -7.55
CA CYS A 99 -28.70 17.63 -6.21
C CYS A 99 -29.01 19.14 -6.09
N ILE A 100 -28.78 19.89 -7.18
CA ILE A 100 -28.96 21.34 -7.25
C ILE A 100 -30.42 21.70 -7.52
N ARG A 101 -31.10 21.00 -8.45
CA ARG A 101 -32.49 21.29 -8.85
C ARG A 101 -33.51 20.82 -7.83
N ASN A 102 -33.21 19.74 -7.12
CA ASN A 102 -34.08 19.14 -6.10
C ASN A 102 -33.33 18.97 -4.77
N PRO A 103 -32.89 20.07 -4.13
CA PRO A 103 -31.98 19.98 -3.01
C PRO A 103 -32.66 19.38 -1.78
N ARG A 104 -32.09 18.28 -1.29
CA ARG A 104 -32.46 17.61 -0.03
C ARG A 104 -31.57 18.02 1.13
N ALA A 105 -30.41 18.63 0.83
CA ALA A 105 -29.47 19.16 1.80
C ALA A 105 -28.80 20.44 1.27
N GLU A 106 -28.13 21.17 2.16
CA GLU A 106 -27.32 22.35 1.78
C GLU A 106 -25.89 21.98 1.37
N MET A 107 -25.44 20.77 1.74
CA MET A 107 -24.10 20.25 1.47
C MET A 107 -24.21 18.80 1.06
N TYR A 108 -23.36 18.38 0.12
CA TYR A 108 -23.27 17.01 -0.36
C TYR A 108 -21.83 16.51 -0.31
N SER A 109 -21.68 15.28 0.19
CA SER A 109 -20.42 14.53 0.12
C SER A 109 -20.37 13.70 -1.16
N LEU A 110 -19.34 13.92 -1.95
CA LEU A 110 -19.05 13.17 -3.18
C LEU A 110 -18.01 12.08 -2.88
N VAL A 111 -17.94 11.08 -3.74
CA VAL A 111 -16.98 9.97 -3.62
C VAL A 111 -15.73 10.32 -4.40
N GLN A 112 -14.63 10.59 -3.72
CA GLN A 112 -13.33 10.69 -4.37
C GLN A 112 -12.77 9.28 -4.57
N THR A 113 -12.57 8.89 -5.82
CA THR A 113 -11.96 7.63 -6.26
C THR A 113 -10.50 7.89 -6.60
N THR A 114 -9.58 7.50 -5.72
CA THR A 114 -8.13 7.58 -5.96
C THR A 114 -7.62 6.27 -6.54
N TYR A 115 -7.21 6.27 -7.80
CA TYR A 115 -6.74 5.07 -8.47
C TYR A 115 -5.34 4.65 -8.01
N SER A 116 -5.14 3.35 -7.80
CA SER A 116 -3.88 2.81 -7.30
C SER A 116 -3.58 1.41 -7.82
N GLU A 117 -2.31 1.19 -8.15
CA GLU A 117 -1.76 -0.13 -8.49
C GLU A 117 -1.48 -0.99 -7.22
N GLU A 118 -1.48 -0.39 -6.04
CA GLU A 118 -1.11 -1.04 -4.77
C GLU A 118 -2.32 -1.78 -4.13
N SER A 119 -2.60 -2.98 -4.61
CA SER A 119 -3.72 -3.84 -4.11
C SER A 119 -3.61 -4.25 -2.63
N ALA A 120 -2.45 -4.03 -2.02
CA ALA A 120 -2.21 -4.30 -0.60
C ALA A 120 -2.61 -3.12 0.32
N THR A 121 -3.08 -2.00 -0.23
CA THR A 121 -3.43 -0.82 0.57
C THR A 121 -4.79 -0.97 1.26
N LEU A 122 -4.86 -0.53 2.52
CA LEU A 122 -6.07 -0.57 3.34
C LEU A 122 -7.24 0.14 2.66
N GLY A 123 -8.35 -0.58 2.45
CA GLY A 123 -9.57 -0.03 1.84
C GLY A 123 -9.55 -0.02 0.31
N TRP A 124 -8.56 -0.65 -0.32
CA TRP A 124 -8.47 -0.77 -1.78
C TRP A 124 -9.59 -1.67 -2.32
N ILE A 125 -10.26 -1.18 -3.37
CA ILE A 125 -11.39 -1.80 -4.05
C ILE A 125 -10.93 -2.17 -5.47
N PRO A 126 -11.11 -3.43 -5.91
CA PRO A 126 -10.76 -3.84 -7.27
C PRO A 126 -11.65 -3.14 -8.31
N ASN A 127 -11.04 -2.73 -9.42
CA ASN A 127 -11.79 -2.26 -10.57
C ASN A 127 -12.48 -3.44 -11.28
N HIS A 128 -13.71 -3.22 -11.75
CA HIS A 128 -14.31 -4.11 -12.73
C HIS A 128 -13.68 -3.82 -14.10
N LEU A 129 -13.42 -4.84 -14.91
CA LEU A 129 -12.69 -4.75 -16.19
C LEU A 129 -13.25 -3.76 -17.24
N ASN A 130 -14.39 -3.11 -16.96
CA ASN A 130 -15.13 -2.25 -17.89
C ASN A 130 -15.32 -0.79 -17.42
N ASP A 131 -14.69 -0.34 -16.33
CA ASP A 131 -14.78 1.08 -15.93
C ASP A 131 -13.89 1.94 -16.86
N PRO A 132 -14.47 2.77 -17.75
CA PRO A 132 -13.67 3.59 -18.68
C PRO A 132 -12.85 4.65 -17.95
N GLU A 133 -13.32 5.13 -16.79
CA GLU A 133 -12.63 6.12 -15.98
C GLU A 133 -11.50 5.51 -15.15
N ALA A 134 -11.34 4.18 -15.17
CA ALA A 134 -10.25 3.54 -14.44
C ALA A 134 -8.89 3.65 -15.14
N GLU A 135 -8.84 4.05 -16.43
CA GLU A 135 -7.62 4.17 -17.25
C GLU A 135 -6.62 3.00 -17.11
N GLY A 136 -7.12 1.78 -16.88
CA GLY A 136 -6.30 0.57 -16.72
C GLY A 136 -5.71 0.34 -15.32
N TYR A 137 -6.00 1.19 -14.33
CA TYR A 137 -5.65 0.92 -12.93
C TYR A 137 -6.38 -0.33 -12.42
N PRO A 138 -5.71 -1.21 -11.63
CA PRO A 138 -6.33 -2.45 -11.16
C PRO A 138 -7.37 -2.24 -10.04
N GLY A 139 -7.37 -1.06 -9.40
CA GLY A 139 -8.35 -0.68 -8.40
C GLY A 139 -8.10 0.71 -7.83
N TYR A 140 -8.81 1.04 -6.75
CA TYR A 140 -8.86 2.39 -6.20
C TYR A 140 -9.18 2.40 -4.70
N LEU A 141 -8.96 3.55 -4.07
CA LEU A 141 -9.45 3.88 -2.73
C LEU A 141 -10.61 4.87 -2.86
N GLU A 142 -11.63 4.71 -2.02
CA GLU A 142 -12.70 5.69 -1.90
C GLU A 142 -12.60 6.51 -0.62
N SER A 143 -12.76 7.82 -0.75
CA SER A 143 -12.97 8.73 0.37
C SER A 143 -14.21 9.59 0.11
N ARG A 144 -14.95 9.95 1.16
CA ARG A 144 -16.10 10.86 1.03
C ARG A 144 -15.70 12.26 1.47
N LEU A 145 -15.81 13.21 0.55
CA LEU A 145 -15.45 14.60 0.78
C LEU A 145 -16.64 15.50 0.49
N VAL A 146 -16.88 16.49 1.35
CA VAL A 146 -17.90 17.52 1.07
C VAL A 146 -17.36 18.44 -0.02
N ARG A 147 -17.92 18.33 -1.21
CA ARG A 147 -17.44 19.03 -2.41
C ARG A 147 -18.50 19.89 -3.10
N LEU A 148 -19.79 19.61 -2.90
CA LEU A 148 -20.90 20.36 -3.50
C LEU A 148 -21.77 20.99 -2.41
N PHE A 149 -21.99 22.30 -2.43
CA PHE A 149 -22.80 22.96 -1.40
C PHE A 149 -23.34 24.33 -1.84
N LYS A 150 -24.36 24.83 -1.13
CA LYS A 150 -24.96 26.14 -1.42
C LYS A 150 -23.99 27.28 -1.14
N ASN A 151 -23.98 28.28 -2.01
CA ASN A 151 -23.25 29.53 -1.80
C ASN A 151 -24.03 30.48 -0.88
N SER A 152 -24.28 30.07 0.36
CA SER A 152 -25.04 30.85 1.35
C SER A 152 -24.16 31.76 2.21
N GLY A 153 -22.83 31.63 2.11
CA GLY A 153 -21.88 32.23 3.06
C GLY A 153 -21.85 31.53 4.43
N GLU A 154 -22.63 30.48 4.64
CA GLU A 154 -22.68 29.72 5.89
C GLU A 154 -21.74 28.51 5.91
N ILE A 155 -21.16 28.16 4.76
CA ILE A 155 -20.23 27.05 4.59
C ILE A 155 -18.82 27.58 4.37
N TYR A 156 -17.85 27.00 5.07
CA TYR A 156 -16.45 27.40 5.01
C TYR A 156 -15.54 26.19 5.24
N PHE A 157 -14.31 26.27 4.75
CA PHE A 157 -13.28 25.26 5.03
C PHE A 157 -12.59 25.56 6.37
N ASP A 158 -12.43 24.52 7.17
CA ASP A 158 -11.68 24.54 8.44
C ASP A 158 -10.63 23.42 8.44
N GLY A 159 -9.43 23.72 8.93
CA GLY A 159 -8.28 22.81 8.98
C GLY A 159 -7.24 23.14 7.90
N CYS A 160 -5.99 23.32 8.30
CA CYS A 160 -4.93 23.83 7.43
C CYS A 160 -4.38 22.85 6.38
N VAL A 161 -4.65 21.54 6.49
CA VAL A 161 -4.10 20.45 5.62
C VAL A 161 -5.15 19.40 5.24
N HIS A 162 -5.96 19.03 6.23
CA HIS A 162 -7.15 18.21 6.04
C HIS A 162 -8.33 19.13 6.25
N GLU A 163 -8.46 20.08 5.32
CA GLU A 163 -9.54 21.03 5.29
C GLU A 163 -10.85 20.29 5.07
N HIS A 164 -11.84 20.60 5.89
CA HIS A 164 -13.18 20.06 5.73
C HIS A 164 -14.14 21.22 5.54
N ALA A 165 -15.01 21.14 4.54
CA ALA A 165 -16.14 22.06 4.46
C ALA A 165 -17.07 21.82 5.64
N LYS A 166 -17.33 22.87 6.41
CA LYS A 166 -18.19 22.89 7.58
C LYS A 166 -19.28 23.92 7.43
N HIS A 167 -20.44 23.60 7.99
CA HIS A 167 -21.52 24.55 8.16
C HIS A 167 -21.35 25.30 9.50
N LYS A 168 -21.58 26.61 9.52
CA LYS A 168 -21.56 27.42 10.77
C LYS A 168 -22.52 26.91 11.83
N ASN A 169 -23.69 26.41 11.41
CA ASN A 169 -24.57 25.62 12.25
C ASN A 169 -24.10 24.14 12.29
N PRO A 170 -23.58 23.63 13.43
CA PRO A 170 -23.01 22.29 13.53
C PRO A 170 -24.05 21.16 13.45
N LYS A 171 -25.36 21.48 13.40
CA LYS A 171 -26.44 20.50 13.23
C LYS A 171 -26.75 20.19 11.77
N ILE A 172 -26.17 20.95 10.83
CA ILE A 172 -26.33 20.71 9.40
C ILE A 172 -25.19 19.80 8.95
N PHE A 173 -25.56 18.65 8.40
CA PHE A 173 -24.64 17.65 7.91
C PHE A 173 -24.78 17.51 6.40
N ALA A 174 -23.68 17.11 5.75
CA ALA A 174 -23.71 16.82 4.33
C ALA A 174 -24.49 15.52 4.06
N GLN A 175 -25.26 15.50 2.99
CA GLN A 175 -25.90 14.28 2.49
C GLN A 175 -24.99 13.57 1.48
N ASN A 176 -25.03 12.24 1.45
CA ASN A 176 -24.26 11.49 0.47
C ASN A 176 -24.79 11.68 -0.95
N CYS A 177 -23.90 12.01 -1.86
CA CYS A 177 -24.09 11.96 -3.31
C CYS A 177 -23.25 10.81 -3.89
N SER A 178 -23.76 10.16 -4.94
CA SER A 178 -23.08 9.02 -5.59
C SER A 178 -22.12 9.44 -6.69
N VAL A 179 -22.02 10.73 -7.01
CA VAL A 179 -21.06 11.26 -7.99
C VAL A 179 -19.64 10.90 -7.58
N ARG A 180 -18.87 10.39 -8.54
CA ARG A 180 -17.45 10.10 -8.40
C ARG A 180 -16.60 11.26 -8.88
N ILE A 181 -15.57 11.54 -8.10
CA ILE A 181 -14.47 12.44 -8.44
C ILE A 181 -13.26 11.55 -8.68
N HIS A 182 -12.82 11.47 -9.92
CA HIS A 182 -11.72 10.62 -10.37
C HIS A 182 -10.40 11.33 -10.12
N HIS A 183 -9.57 10.75 -9.26
CA HIS A 183 -8.29 11.30 -8.85
C HIS A 183 -7.15 10.37 -9.33
N TYR A 184 -6.38 10.86 -10.31
CA TYR A 184 -5.36 10.09 -11.04
C TYR A 184 -3.92 10.39 -10.61
N GLY A 185 -3.73 11.29 -9.64
CA GLY A 185 -2.43 11.79 -9.23
C GLY A 185 -1.50 10.68 -8.74
N LYS A 186 -0.41 10.42 -9.49
CA LYS A 186 0.77 9.71 -8.95
C LYS A 186 1.55 10.68 -8.06
N TYR A 187 1.88 10.26 -6.83
CA TYR A 187 2.90 10.89 -6.00
C TYR A 187 4.17 11.11 -6.84
N SER A 188 4.43 12.32 -7.31
CA SER A 188 5.63 12.63 -8.10
C SER A 188 6.79 12.94 -7.17
N VAL A 189 7.97 12.41 -7.54
CA VAL A 189 9.17 12.34 -6.71
C VAL A 189 9.99 13.63 -6.78
N THR A 190 10.63 13.92 -5.64
CA THR A 190 11.80 14.77 -5.38
C THR A 190 11.64 16.31 -5.30
N GLU A 191 12.15 16.82 -4.17
CA GLU A 191 12.13 18.20 -3.65
C GLU A 191 10.77 18.83 -3.31
N VAL A 192 9.78 18.82 -4.21
CA VAL A 192 8.43 19.32 -3.88
C VAL A 192 7.73 18.42 -2.87
N ALA A 193 7.91 17.10 -3.01
CA ALA A 193 7.43 16.11 -2.05
C ALA A 193 8.02 16.33 -0.64
N LYS A 194 9.34 16.56 -0.53
CA LYS A 194 9.99 16.83 0.77
C LYS A 194 9.51 18.13 1.42
N ARG A 195 9.33 19.20 0.63
CA ARG A 195 8.79 20.47 1.15
C ARG A 195 7.32 20.32 1.60
N LYS A 196 6.52 19.54 0.87
CA LYS A 196 5.15 19.18 1.26
C LYS A 196 5.14 18.31 2.52
N GLU A 197 6.01 17.31 2.62
CA GLU A 197 6.19 16.45 3.80
C GLU A 197 6.55 17.28 5.05
N ASP A 198 7.57 18.15 4.99
CA ASP A 198 7.95 19.00 6.12
C ASP A 198 6.82 19.97 6.53
N LEU A 199 6.09 20.49 5.55
CA LEU A 199 4.89 21.30 5.80
C LEU A 199 3.80 20.49 6.51
N TYR A 200 3.44 19.32 5.99
CA TYR A 200 2.42 18.45 6.57
C TYR A 200 2.80 17.97 7.96
N LEU A 201 4.09 17.70 8.21
CA LEU A 201 4.59 17.38 9.54
C LEU A 201 4.42 18.56 10.50
N ARG A 202 4.86 19.77 10.11
CA ARG A 202 4.71 20.98 10.95
C ARG A 202 3.25 21.23 11.31
N LEU A 203 2.36 21.10 10.35
CA LEU A 203 0.93 21.34 10.53
C LEU A 203 0.24 20.22 11.34
N GLY A 204 0.61 18.96 11.13
CA GLY A 204 0.15 17.83 11.94
C GLY A 204 0.57 17.96 13.41
N LEU A 205 1.80 18.41 13.65
CA LEU A 205 2.29 18.73 14.99
C LEU A 205 1.50 19.86 15.64
N GLN A 206 1.21 20.93 14.89
CA GLN A 206 0.38 22.04 15.38
C GLN A 206 -1.04 21.57 15.73
N LYS A 207 -1.68 20.76 14.87
CA LYS A 207 -3.01 20.19 15.11
C LYS A 207 -3.05 19.35 16.39
N CYS A 208 -2.03 18.51 16.62
CA CYS A 208 -1.90 17.73 17.86
C CYS A 208 -1.63 18.60 19.09
N LYS A 209 -0.95 19.75 18.92
CA LYS A 209 -0.73 20.71 20.01
C LYS A 209 -2.00 21.48 20.39
N GLU A 210 -2.78 21.90 19.40
CA GLU A 210 -4.04 22.62 19.60
C GLU A 210 -5.17 21.72 20.11
N ARG A 211 -5.16 20.44 19.71
CA ARG A 211 -6.17 19.44 20.09
C ARG A 211 -5.49 18.15 20.58
N PRO A 212 -4.87 18.16 21.76
CA PRO A 212 -4.07 17.04 22.26
C PRO A 212 -4.88 15.78 22.59
N ASP A 213 -6.19 15.91 22.73
CA ASP A 213 -7.16 14.85 23.00
C ASP A 213 -7.80 14.25 21.74
N ASN A 214 -7.48 14.76 20.54
CA ASN A 214 -8.06 14.29 19.29
C ASN A 214 -7.31 13.05 18.75
N ALA A 215 -7.89 11.86 18.94
CA ALA A 215 -7.33 10.60 18.46
C ALA A 215 -7.07 10.58 16.93
N HIS A 216 -7.94 11.20 16.13
CA HIS A 216 -7.78 11.26 14.67
C HIS A 216 -6.54 12.08 14.26
N ALA A 217 -6.30 13.21 14.93
CA ALA A 217 -5.13 14.05 14.67
C ALA A 217 -3.81 13.29 14.95
N TRP A 218 -3.75 12.54 16.04
CA TRP A 218 -2.58 11.70 16.36
C TRP A 218 -2.39 10.55 15.35
N TYR A 219 -3.47 9.96 14.84
CA TYR A 219 -3.39 8.96 13.78
C TYR A 219 -2.83 9.56 12.49
N GLU A 220 -3.37 10.70 12.04
CA GLU A 220 -2.87 11.40 10.85
C GLU A 220 -1.38 11.73 11.00
N LEU A 221 -0.96 12.26 12.15
CA LEU A 221 0.45 12.55 12.44
C LEU A 221 1.31 11.27 12.36
N GLY A 222 0.80 10.14 12.85
CA GLY A 222 1.47 8.85 12.73
C GLY A 222 1.65 8.41 11.27
N VAL A 223 0.64 8.59 10.42
CA VAL A 223 0.73 8.32 8.98
C VAL A 223 1.78 9.22 8.31
N GLN A 224 1.84 10.50 8.69
CA GLN A 224 2.87 11.42 8.17
C GLN A 224 4.28 10.97 8.57
N TYR A 225 4.50 10.62 9.84
CA TYR A 225 5.79 10.09 10.28
C TYR A 225 6.16 8.78 9.56
N TRP A 226 5.18 7.91 9.32
CA TRP A 226 5.40 6.67 8.59
C TRP A 226 5.87 6.93 7.15
N GLY A 227 5.20 7.84 6.43
CA GLY A 227 5.61 8.25 5.07
C GLY A 227 7.02 8.85 5.02
N MET A 228 7.46 9.51 6.10
CA MET A 228 8.82 10.04 6.26
C MET A 228 9.87 9.00 6.70
N ASN A 229 9.52 7.71 6.79
CA ASN A 229 10.36 6.65 7.36
C ASN A 229 10.82 6.92 8.81
N ARG A 230 10.05 7.73 9.57
CA ARG A 230 10.27 8.00 11.00
C ARG A 230 9.47 7.01 11.84
N GLU A 231 9.82 5.72 11.73
CA GLU A 231 9.03 4.60 12.28
C GLU A 231 8.76 4.73 13.79
N LYS A 232 9.75 5.17 14.58
CA LYS A 232 9.60 5.34 16.03
C LYS A 232 8.56 6.41 16.38
N ASP A 233 8.58 7.53 15.67
CA ASP A 233 7.65 8.63 15.89
C ASP A 233 6.24 8.26 15.43
N ALA A 234 6.14 7.57 14.28
CA ALA A 234 4.89 7.02 13.78
C ALA A 234 4.24 6.08 14.80
N TYR A 235 5.02 5.12 15.30
CA TYR A 235 4.58 4.16 16.30
C TYR A 235 4.07 4.86 17.56
N ASN A 236 4.80 5.86 18.07
CA ASN A 236 4.39 6.62 19.26
C ASN A 236 3.08 7.41 19.03
N ALA A 237 2.93 8.03 17.86
CA ALA A 237 1.71 8.75 17.50
C ALA A 237 0.49 7.81 17.38
N PHE A 238 0.67 6.61 16.80
CA PHE A 238 -0.38 5.60 16.74
C PHE A 238 -0.77 5.07 18.12
N ILE A 239 0.20 4.85 19.01
CA ILE A 239 -0.08 4.49 20.42
C ILE A 239 -0.86 5.60 21.11
N LYS A 240 -0.47 6.87 20.90
CA LYS A 240 -1.20 8.00 21.49
C LYS A 240 -2.64 8.07 20.99
N SER A 241 -2.86 7.87 19.68
CA SER A 241 -4.18 7.78 19.08
C SER A 241 -5.04 6.66 19.69
N GLU A 242 -4.47 5.47 19.84
CA GLU A 242 -5.12 4.29 20.44
C GLU A 242 -5.50 4.52 21.91
N GLN A 243 -4.62 5.16 22.69
CA GLN A 243 -4.91 5.50 24.10
C GLN A 243 -6.07 6.49 24.24
N LEU A 244 -6.17 7.44 23.31
CA LEU A 244 -7.25 8.45 23.31
C LEU A 244 -8.58 7.87 22.88
N ASN A 245 -8.57 6.93 21.92
CA ASN A 245 -9.76 6.19 21.51
C ASN A 245 -9.46 4.70 21.27
N PRO A 246 -9.65 3.83 22.28
CA PRO A 246 -9.39 2.39 22.17
C PRO A 246 -10.26 1.63 21.15
N HIS A 247 -11.36 2.22 20.69
CA HIS A 247 -12.25 1.67 19.67
C HIS A 247 -11.93 2.19 18.26
N TYR A 248 -10.92 3.05 18.10
CA TYR A 248 -10.53 3.54 16.78
C TYR A 248 -9.68 2.48 16.06
N VAL A 249 -10.25 1.84 15.04
CA VAL A 249 -9.62 0.69 14.37
C VAL A 249 -8.37 1.05 13.55
N ARG A 250 -8.32 2.23 12.94
CA ARG A 250 -7.20 2.64 12.07
C ARG A 250 -5.82 2.60 12.75
N PRO A 251 -5.60 3.18 13.96
CA PRO A 251 -4.32 3.05 14.65
C PRO A 251 -4.04 1.61 15.09
N LEU A 252 -5.05 0.80 15.41
CA LEU A 252 -4.84 -0.63 15.73
C LEU A 252 -4.27 -1.40 14.53
N ILE A 253 -4.82 -1.17 13.34
CA ILE A 253 -4.32 -1.77 12.09
C ILE A 253 -2.88 -1.33 11.83
N ALA A 254 -2.58 -0.04 11.96
CA ALA A 254 -1.23 0.49 11.77
C ALA A 254 -0.23 -0.16 12.74
N LEU A 255 -0.58 -0.26 14.02
CA LEU A 255 0.25 -0.91 15.05
C LEU A 255 0.42 -2.41 14.81
N ALA A 256 -0.61 -3.08 14.30
CA ALA A 256 -0.55 -4.50 13.92
C ALA A 256 0.42 -4.70 12.74
N GLY A 257 0.34 -3.86 11.72
CA GLY A 257 1.24 -3.88 10.56
C GLY A 257 2.70 -3.65 10.97
N ILE A 258 2.98 -2.63 11.79
CA ILE A 258 4.32 -2.37 12.33
C ILE A 258 4.85 -3.57 13.12
N SER A 259 4.01 -4.14 14.00
CA SER A 259 4.40 -5.30 14.81
C SER A 259 4.68 -6.53 13.95
N THR A 260 3.98 -6.68 12.83
CA THR A 260 4.20 -7.75 11.84
C THR A 260 5.54 -7.60 11.13
N ILE A 261 5.87 -6.40 10.66
CA ILE A 261 7.15 -6.09 10.03
C ILE A 261 8.31 -6.35 11.00
N GLN A 262 8.13 -5.99 12.28
CA GLN A 262 9.11 -6.24 13.35
C GLN A 262 9.15 -7.69 13.84
N LYS A 263 8.29 -8.57 13.28
CA LYS A 263 8.13 -9.99 13.70
C LYS A 263 7.78 -10.16 15.18
N VAL A 264 7.17 -9.16 15.79
CA VAL A 264 6.63 -9.23 17.16
C VAL A 264 5.20 -9.79 17.08
N TYR A 265 5.10 -11.05 16.65
CA TYR A 265 3.81 -11.67 16.31
C TYR A 265 2.76 -11.66 17.44
N PRO A 266 3.09 -11.89 18.72
CA PRO A 266 2.08 -11.83 19.79
C PRO A 266 1.35 -10.48 19.88
N LYS A 267 2.08 -9.39 19.59
CA LYS A 267 1.54 -8.04 19.61
C LYS A 267 0.70 -7.76 18.36
N ALA A 268 1.15 -8.22 17.18
CA ALA A 268 0.38 -8.15 15.95
C ALA A 268 -0.97 -8.88 16.10
N LEU A 269 -0.95 -10.12 16.63
CA LEU A 269 -2.15 -10.90 16.92
C LEU A 269 -3.12 -10.15 17.83
N ARG A 270 -2.62 -9.54 18.92
CA ARG A 270 -3.44 -8.78 19.86
C ARG A 270 -4.17 -7.62 19.17
N TYR A 271 -3.47 -6.86 18.33
CA TYR A 271 -4.08 -5.72 17.63
C TYR A 271 -5.10 -6.18 16.58
N TYR A 272 -4.75 -7.15 15.74
CA TYR A 272 -5.69 -7.67 14.74
C TYR A 272 -6.92 -8.34 15.38
N SER A 273 -6.77 -9.03 16.50
CA SER A 273 -7.90 -9.61 17.25
C SER A 273 -8.84 -8.51 17.75
N ARG A 274 -8.30 -7.42 18.30
CA ARG A 274 -9.12 -6.26 18.69
C ARG A 274 -9.86 -5.63 17.52
N VAL A 275 -9.23 -5.56 16.34
CA VAL A 275 -9.92 -5.09 15.13
C VAL A 275 -11.11 -5.98 14.80
N MET A 276 -10.94 -7.32 14.87
CA MET A 276 -12.03 -8.26 14.65
C MET A 276 -13.14 -8.15 15.70
N ASP A 277 -12.81 -7.80 16.94
CA ASP A 277 -13.80 -7.59 18.02
C ASP A 277 -14.61 -6.31 17.83
N ILE A 278 -14.00 -5.25 17.28
CA ILE A 278 -14.63 -3.92 17.12
C ILE A 278 -15.37 -3.81 15.78
N GLU A 279 -14.73 -4.20 14.67
CA GLU A 279 -15.26 -4.17 13.31
C GLU A 279 -15.07 -5.57 12.67
N PRO A 280 -15.97 -6.54 12.96
CA PRO A 280 -15.86 -7.90 12.43
C PRO A 280 -15.84 -7.98 10.90
N GLU A 281 -16.46 -7.03 10.22
CA GLU A 281 -16.49 -6.88 8.76
C GLU A 281 -15.21 -6.33 8.16
N ASN A 282 -14.29 -5.81 8.98
CA ASN A 282 -13.03 -5.28 8.51
C ASN A 282 -12.18 -6.41 7.91
N ILE A 283 -11.85 -6.31 6.63
CA ILE A 283 -11.20 -7.40 5.90
C ILE A 283 -9.76 -7.67 6.35
N ILE A 284 -9.10 -6.69 6.95
CA ILE A 284 -7.65 -6.64 7.11
C ILE A 284 -7.11 -7.76 7.99
N PRO A 285 -7.67 -8.05 9.19
CA PRO A 285 -7.23 -9.19 9.97
C PRO A 285 -7.26 -10.50 9.16
N TYR A 286 -8.29 -10.70 8.33
CA TYR A 286 -8.42 -11.90 7.50
C TYR A 286 -7.42 -11.97 6.34
N LEU A 287 -6.84 -10.83 5.94
CA LEU A 287 -5.80 -10.77 4.90
C LEU A 287 -4.37 -10.89 5.48
N TYR A 288 -4.13 -10.58 6.75
CA TYR A 288 -2.77 -10.56 7.32
C TYR A 288 -2.52 -11.56 8.45
N LEU A 289 -3.52 -11.90 9.26
CA LEU A 289 -3.36 -12.91 10.31
C LEU A 289 -2.94 -14.29 9.77
N PRO A 290 -3.46 -14.80 8.63
CA PRO A 290 -3.14 -16.16 8.20
C PRO A 290 -1.64 -16.39 7.97
N THR A 291 -0.95 -15.43 7.36
CA THR A 291 0.50 -15.54 7.12
C THR A 291 1.30 -15.48 8.41
N ILE A 292 0.92 -14.61 9.35
CA ILE A 292 1.51 -14.54 10.69
C ILE A 292 1.34 -15.88 11.43
N LEU A 293 0.13 -16.45 11.38
CA LEU A 293 -0.18 -17.71 12.03
C LEU A 293 0.59 -18.88 11.43
N ILE A 294 0.76 -18.91 10.10
CA ILE A 294 1.62 -19.88 9.41
C ILE A 294 3.08 -19.76 9.88
N GLU A 295 3.63 -18.54 9.97
CA GLU A 295 5.00 -18.31 10.45
C GLU A 295 5.19 -18.74 11.91
N MET A 296 4.14 -18.64 12.72
CA MET A 296 4.10 -19.16 14.09
C MET A 296 3.85 -20.68 14.16
N GLY A 297 3.68 -21.37 13.03
CA GLY A 297 3.40 -22.81 12.95
C GLY A 297 1.95 -23.20 13.22
N ASN A 298 1.03 -22.25 13.34
CA ASN A 298 -0.38 -22.47 13.65
C ASN A 298 -1.27 -22.45 12.39
N VAL A 299 -1.07 -23.44 11.52
CA VAL A 299 -1.77 -23.56 10.23
C VAL A 299 -3.29 -23.79 10.42
N SER A 300 -3.69 -24.51 11.47
CA SER A 300 -5.12 -24.77 11.76
C SER A 300 -5.85 -23.46 12.06
N LEU A 301 -5.29 -22.61 12.92
CA LEU A 301 -5.91 -21.33 13.26
C LEU A 301 -5.94 -20.40 12.04
N ALA A 302 -4.91 -20.44 11.18
CA ALA A 302 -4.92 -19.68 9.92
C ALA A 302 -6.12 -20.08 9.03
N GLN A 303 -6.41 -21.38 8.93
CA GLN A 303 -7.56 -21.89 8.20
C GLN A 303 -8.90 -21.44 8.83
N ASP A 304 -9.00 -21.45 10.16
CA ASP A 304 -10.19 -21.00 10.89
C ASP A 304 -10.48 -19.51 10.67
N ILE A 305 -9.44 -18.67 10.73
CA ILE A 305 -9.54 -17.22 10.47
C ILE A 305 -10.03 -16.97 9.04
N LEU A 306 -9.49 -17.67 8.05
CA LEU A 306 -9.91 -17.53 6.66
C LEU A 306 -11.35 -18.01 6.43
N ARG A 307 -11.78 -19.08 7.11
CA ARG A 307 -13.16 -19.56 7.05
C ARG A 307 -14.12 -18.52 7.63
N TYR A 308 -13.78 -17.93 8.78
CA TYR A 308 -14.61 -16.90 9.40
C TYR A 308 -14.67 -15.62 8.56
N GLY A 309 -13.52 -15.19 8.00
CA GLY A 309 -13.40 -14.00 7.16
C GLY A 309 -14.02 -14.13 5.76
N GLN A 310 -14.44 -15.33 5.35
CA GLN A 310 -14.91 -15.61 3.99
C GLN A 310 -16.00 -14.66 3.55
N ARG A 311 -17.01 -14.42 4.39
CA ARG A 311 -18.15 -13.54 4.06
C ARG A 311 -17.77 -12.09 3.79
N TYR A 312 -16.57 -11.64 4.20
CA TYR A 312 -16.11 -10.27 4.06
C TYR A 312 -15.01 -10.14 3.01
N ALA A 313 -14.06 -11.08 2.99
CA ALA A 313 -12.82 -10.96 2.23
C ALA A 313 -12.82 -11.72 0.89
N PHE A 314 -13.89 -12.44 0.53
CA PHE A 314 -13.94 -13.26 -0.69
C PHE A 314 -13.70 -12.48 -1.98
N GLY A 315 -14.06 -11.20 -2.04
CA GLY A 315 -13.82 -10.37 -3.23
C GLY A 315 -12.37 -9.93 -3.46
N HIS A 316 -11.42 -10.33 -2.59
CA HIS A 316 -10.06 -9.80 -2.59
C HIS A 316 -9.02 -10.87 -2.97
N PRO A 317 -8.11 -10.63 -3.94
CA PRO A 317 -7.08 -11.60 -4.31
C PRO A 317 -6.21 -12.09 -3.13
N PRO A 318 -5.76 -11.23 -2.19
CA PRO A 318 -4.95 -11.67 -1.05
C PRO A 318 -5.63 -12.73 -0.18
N TYR A 319 -6.96 -12.70 -0.06
CA TYR A 319 -7.71 -13.71 0.68
C TYR A 319 -7.53 -15.10 0.07
N HIS A 320 -7.71 -15.19 -1.25
CA HIS A 320 -7.56 -16.41 -2.01
C HIS A 320 -6.11 -16.91 -2.05
N ILE A 321 -5.14 -16.00 -2.17
CA ILE A 321 -3.71 -16.34 -2.07
C ILE A 321 -3.40 -16.95 -0.71
N ASN A 322 -3.82 -16.33 0.39
CA ASN A 322 -3.57 -16.86 1.73
C ASN A 322 -4.25 -18.20 1.97
N ARG A 323 -5.46 -18.41 1.45
CA ARG A 323 -6.11 -19.73 1.44
C ARG A 323 -5.30 -20.77 0.69
N GLY A 324 -4.80 -20.41 -0.48
CA GLY A 324 -3.94 -21.29 -1.27
C GLY A 324 -2.66 -21.64 -0.51
N ILE A 325 -2.00 -20.67 0.12
CA ILE A 325 -0.79 -20.89 0.94
C ILE A 325 -1.09 -21.81 2.12
N VAL A 326 -2.22 -21.61 2.83
CA VAL A 326 -2.64 -22.54 3.89
C VAL A 326 -2.78 -23.97 3.36
N TYR A 327 -3.39 -24.17 2.19
CA TYR A 327 -3.48 -25.49 1.57
C TYR A 327 -2.12 -26.06 1.13
N GLN A 328 -1.17 -25.23 0.67
CA GLN A 328 0.21 -25.66 0.41
C GLN A 328 0.87 -26.20 1.68
N HIS A 329 0.71 -25.52 2.82
CA HIS A 329 1.24 -25.98 4.11
C HIS A 329 0.56 -27.28 4.61
N LEU A 330 -0.68 -27.53 4.20
CA LEU A 330 -1.40 -28.78 4.45
C LEU A 330 -1.07 -29.88 3.42
N GLY A 331 -0.20 -29.60 2.43
CA GLY A 331 0.17 -30.52 1.36
C GLY A 331 -0.90 -30.71 0.28
N ASN A 332 -2.00 -29.96 0.31
CA ASN A 332 -3.07 -30.06 -0.67
C ASN A 332 -2.86 -29.08 -1.84
N HIS A 333 -1.89 -29.40 -2.69
CA HIS A 333 -1.50 -28.53 -3.80
C HIS A 333 -2.58 -28.35 -4.88
N ARG A 334 -3.51 -29.31 -5.05
CA ARG A 334 -4.63 -29.17 -5.99
C ARG A 334 -5.62 -28.10 -5.52
N LEU A 335 -6.06 -28.15 -4.26
CA LEU A 335 -6.91 -27.10 -3.69
C LEU A 335 -6.20 -25.75 -3.61
N ALA A 336 -4.87 -25.76 -3.40
CA ALA A 336 -4.09 -24.53 -3.45
C ALA A 336 -4.18 -23.86 -4.83
N ILE A 337 -4.00 -24.63 -5.91
CA ILE A 337 -4.14 -24.16 -7.29
C ILE A 337 -5.52 -23.56 -7.55
N GLU A 338 -6.60 -24.22 -7.12
CA GLU A 338 -7.97 -23.69 -7.26
C GLU A 338 -8.12 -22.34 -6.54
N CYS A 339 -7.53 -22.19 -5.35
CA CYS A 339 -7.54 -20.91 -4.64
C CYS A 339 -6.79 -19.83 -5.42
N PHE A 340 -5.62 -20.13 -5.98
CA PHE A 340 -4.89 -19.17 -6.80
C PHE A 340 -5.64 -18.81 -8.09
N ASP A 341 -6.37 -19.75 -8.68
CA ASP A 341 -7.24 -19.47 -9.83
C ASP A 341 -8.37 -18.49 -9.50
N GLU A 342 -8.97 -18.60 -8.32
CA GLU A 342 -9.94 -17.59 -7.85
C GLU A 342 -9.28 -16.20 -7.69
N ALA A 343 -8.05 -16.13 -7.16
CA ALA A 343 -7.33 -14.85 -7.09
C ALA A 343 -7.08 -14.26 -8.49
N LEU A 344 -6.73 -15.10 -9.46
CA LEU A 344 -6.44 -14.69 -10.84
C LEU A 344 -7.69 -14.32 -11.65
N LYS A 345 -8.86 -14.84 -11.29
CA LYS A 345 -10.14 -14.36 -11.84
C LYS A 345 -10.42 -12.90 -11.46
N ILE A 346 -10.00 -12.49 -10.26
CA ILE A 346 -10.18 -11.12 -9.77
C ILE A 346 -9.07 -10.21 -10.33
N ASN A 347 -7.81 -10.64 -10.25
CA ASN A 347 -6.67 -9.91 -10.82
C ASN A 347 -5.79 -10.87 -11.62
N ALA A 348 -5.94 -10.85 -12.95
CA ALA A 348 -5.21 -11.74 -13.86
C ALA A 348 -3.68 -11.53 -13.87
N ARG A 349 -3.19 -10.41 -13.32
CA ARG A 349 -1.76 -10.07 -13.23
C ARG A 349 -1.22 -10.19 -11.80
N GLU A 350 -1.94 -10.86 -10.92
CA GLU A 350 -1.54 -11.02 -9.52
C GLU A 350 -0.30 -11.92 -9.39
N ALA A 351 0.88 -11.30 -9.35
CA ALA A 351 2.17 -11.99 -9.42
C ALA A 351 2.34 -13.01 -8.29
N LEU A 352 1.86 -12.70 -7.08
CA LEU A 352 1.99 -13.61 -5.94
C LEU A 352 1.10 -14.85 -6.10
N ALA A 353 -0.07 -14.73 -6.73
CA ALA A 353 -0.92 -15.88 -7.06
C ALA A 353 -0.26 -16.76 -8.14
N ILE A 354 0.28 -16.15 -9.20
CA ILE A 354 1.01 -16.87 -10.28
C ILE A 354 2.21 -17.62 -9.70
N TYR A 355 3.01 -16.96 -8.87
CA TYR A 355 4.17 -17.55 -8.19
C TYR A 355 3.77 -18.78 -7.37
N ASN A 356 2.78 -18.65 -6.48
CA ASN A 356 2.39 -19.77 -5.61
C ASN A 356 1.68 -20.89 -6.39
N LYS A 357 1.01 -20.58 -7.50
CA LYS A 357 0.50 -21.59 -8.44
C LYS A 357 1.65 -22.39 -9.07
N GLY A 358 2.71 -21.72 -9.55
CA GLY A 358 3.93 -22.35 -10.04
C GLY A 358 4.60 -23.26 -8.99
N VAL A 359 4.71 -22.80 -7.74
CA VAL A 359 5.23 -23.62 -6.62
C VAL A 359 4.37 -24.87 -6.39
N SER A 360 3.05 -24.76 -6.48
CA SER A 360 2.15 -25.91 -6.33
C SER A 360 2.28 -26.90 -7.50
N CYS A 361 2.43 -26.42 -8.73
CA CYS A 361 2.71 -27.27 -9.89
C CYS A 361 4.06 -28.02 -9.74
N MET A 362 5.10 -27.35 -9.23
CA MET A 362 6.38 -28.03 -8.94
C MET A 362 6.23 -29.17 -7.94
N ALA A 363 5.43 -28.97 -6.88
CA ALA A 363 5.18 -29.99 -5.87
C ALA A 363 4.35 -31.18 -6.39
N LEU A 364 3.56 -30.95 -7.44
CA LEU A 364 2.78 -31.97 -8.14
C LEU A 364 3.55 -32.63 -9.31
N GLU A 365 4.83 -32.32 -9.49
CA GLU A 365 5.67 -32.77 -10.62
C GLU A 365 5.20 -32.28 -12.01
N GLU A 366 4.41 -31.21 -12.05
CA GLU A 366 3.96 -30.56 -13.29
C GLU A 366 4.96 -29.48 -13.73
N LEU A 367 6.18 -29.90 -14.04
CA LEU A 367 7.33 -29.00 -14.19
C LEU A 367 7.20 -28.03 -15.37
N ASP A 368 6.59 -28.43 -16.49
CA ASP A 368 6.42 -27.53 -17.65
C ASP A 368 5.38 -26.43 -17.38
N LEU A 369 4.31 -26.75 -16.63
CA LEU A 369 3.34 -25.74 -16.21
C LEU A 369 3.97 -24.74 -15.23
N ALA A 370 4.74 -25.24 -14.27
CA ALA A 370 5.47 -24.40 -13.34
C ALA A 370 6.46 -23.46 -14.04
N GLU A 371 7.21 -23.97 -15.04
CA GLU A 371 8.10 -23.14 -15.87
C GLU A 371 7.34 -21.99 -16.55
N GLY A 372 6.18 -22.29 -17.15
CA GLY A 372 5.33 -21.28 -17.78
C GLY A 372 4.89 -20.17 -16.81
N TYR A 373 4.47 -20.54 -15.60
CA TYR A 373 4.06 -19.56 -14.59
C TYR A 373 5.20 -18.68 -14.10
N PHE A 374 6.39 -19.24 -13.82
CA PHE A 374 7.51 -18.41 -13.37
C PHE A 374 8.02 -17.45 -14.45
N ARG A 375 8.04 -17.90 -15.72
CA ARG A 375 8.44 -17.04 -16.84
C ARG A 375 7.50 -15.85 -17.06
N GLN A 376 6.21 -15.98 -16.73
CA GLN A 376 5.23 -14.91 -16.86
C GLN A 376 5.51 -13.70 -15.97
N ILE A 377 6.13 -13.93 -14.81
CA ILE A 377 6.35 -12.91 -13.76
C ILE A 377 7.83 -12.65 -13.50
N MET A 378 8.69 -13.01 -14.44
CA MET A 378 10.13 -12.79 -14.32
C MET A 378 10.45 -11.32 -14.60
N ASP A 379 10.65 -10.56 -13.52
CA ASP A 379 11.01 -9.15 -13.53
C ASP A 379 11.85 -8.78 -12.30
N THR A 380 12.12 -7.48 -12.12
CA THR A 380 12.93 -6.93 -11.03
C THR A 380 12.15 -6.72 -9.73
N SER A 381 10.86 -7.06 -9.70
CA SER A 381 10.05 -7.01 -8.48
C SER A 381 10.52 -8.09 -7.50
N LYS A 382 10.16 -7.91 -6.23
CA LYS A 382 10.44 -8.92 -5.18
C LYS A 382 9.87 -10.30 -5.53
N VAL A 383 8.68 -10.35 -6.13
CA VAL A 383 8.05 -11.62 -6.51
C VAL A 383 8.70 -12.20 -7.77
N GLY A 384 9.08 -11.36 -8.74
CA GLY A 384 9.81 -11.79 -9.93
C GLY A 384 11.20 -12.36 -9.62
N TYR A 385 11.88 -11.79 -8.62
CA TYR A 385 13.11 -12.37 -8.09
C TYR A 385 12.88 -13.77 -7.47
N LEU A 386 11.82 -13.95 -6.68
CA LEU A 386 11.47 -15.27 -6.13
C LEU A 386 11.14 -16.27 -7.24
N ALA A 387 10.38 -15.86 -8.26
CA ALA A 387 10.05 -16.66 -9.42
C ALA A 387 11.31 -17.08 -10.20
N THR A 388 12.26 -16.16 -10.39
CA THR A 388 13.56 -16.42 -11.01
C THR A 388 14.32 -17.51 -10.27
N ARG A 389 14.41 -17.41 -8.93
CA ARG A 389 15.07 -18.42 -8.11
C ARG A 389 14.40 -19.78 -8.22
N LYS A 390 13.06 -19.81 -8.21
CA LYS A 390 12.29 -21.05 -8.39
C LYS A 390 12.43 -21.65 -9.78
N LEU A 391 12.56 -20.82 -10.81
CA LEU A 391 12.84 -21.28 -12.18
C LEU A 391 14.22 -21.94 -12.30
N ILE A 392 15.24 -21.38 -11.66
CA ILE A 392 16.58 -21.99 -11.60
C ILE A 392 16.53 -23.34 -10.85
N GLU A 393 15.86 -23.39 -9.70
CA GLU A 393 15.64 -24.62 -8.93
C GLU A 393 14.91 -25.68 -9.77
N LEU A 394 13.91 -25.27 -10.55
CA LEU A 394 13.15 -26.12 -11.45
C LEU A 394 14.02 -26.73 -12.55
N TYR A 395 14.90 -25.95 -13.19
CA TYR A 395 15.82 -26.49 -14.19
C TYR A 395 16.84 -27.46 -13.62
N TYR A 396 17.28 -27.26 -12.38
CA TYR A 396 18.09 -28.28 -11.71
C TYR A 396 17.32 -29.57 -11.52
N LYS A 397 16.04 -29.50 -11.15
CA LYS A 397 15.17 -30.67 -11.02
C LYS A 397 14.93 -31.38 -12.36
N LYS A 398 14.87 -30.63 -13.46
CA LYS A 398 14.79 -31.15 -14.83
C LYS A 398 16.14 -31.64 -15.39
N GLU A 399 17.24 -31.49 -14.64
CA GLU A 399 18.61 -31.78 -15.12
C GLU A 399 19.02 -30.94 -16.36
N GLU A 400 18.54 -29.69 -16.44
CA GLU A 400 18.78 -28.75 -17.56
C GLU A 400 19.64 -27.54 -17.11
N PRO A 401 20.90 -27.72 -16.64
CA PRO A 401 21.72 -26.65 -16.09
C PRO A 401 22.03 -25.52 -17.09
N GLU A 402 21.97 -25.80 -18.40
CA GLU A 402 22.17 -24.78 -19.43
C GLU A 402 21.04 -23.74 -19.45
N LYS A 403 19.78 -24.17 -19.31
CA LYS A 403 18.65 -23.23 -19.22
C LYS A 403 18.72 -22.37 -17.96
N ALA A 404 19.18 -22.94 -16.84
CA ALA A 404 19.43 -22.18 -15.62
C ALA A 404 20.53 -21.12 -15.83
N MET A 405 21.60 -21.48 -16.55
CA MET A 405 22.68 -20.56 -16.89
C MET A 405 22.20 -19.46 -17.85
N ASP A 406 21.34 -19.77 -18.82
CA ASP A 406 20.75 -18.79 -19.74
C ASP A 406 19.91 -17.73 -19.00
N VAL A 407 19.11 -18.16 -18.01
CA VAL A 407 18.36 -17.24 -17.15
C VAL A 407 19.32 -16.31 -16.39
N LEU A 408 20.35 -16.85 -15.75
CA LEU A 408 21.33 -16.04 -15.01
C LEU A 408 22.09 -15.06 -15.91
N ASN A 409 22.52 -15.50 -17.10
CA ASN A 409 23.20 -14.64 -18.07
C ASN A 409 22.31 -13.52 -18.60
N SER A 410 21.00 -13.76 -18.72
CA SER A 410 20.04 -12.74 -19.16
C SER A 410 19.92 -11.60 -18.14
N ILE A 411 19.93 -11.93 -16.85
CA ILE A 411 19.85 -10.96 -15.75
C ILE A 411 21.16 -10.20 -15.60
N GLU A 412 22.29 -10.91 -15.69
CA GLU A 412 23.63 -10.33 -15.57
C GLU A 412 23.91 -9.24 -16.62
N LYS A 413 23.37 -9.39 -17.84
CA LYS A 413 23.47 -8.38 -18.91
C LYS A 413 22.69 -7.10 -18.62
N GLY A 414 21.69 -7.14 -17.74
CA GLY A 414 20.83 -6.01 -17.40
C GLY A 414 21.34 -5.25 -16.17
N GLU A 415 21.10 -5.83 -15.00
CA GLU A 415 21.25 -5.15 -13.70
C GLU A 415 22.38 -5.74 -12.82
N GLY A 416 23.09 -6.75 -13.32
CA GLY A 416 24.06 -7.53 -12.54
C GLY A 416 23.38 -8.57 -11.64
N LEU A 417 24.14 -9.56 -11.18
CA LEU A 417 23.63 -10.60 -10.27
C LEU A 417 23.88 -10.19 -8.82
N ASP A 418 22.87 -10.40 -7.96
CA ASP A 418 23.08 -10.31 -6.52
C ASP A 418 23.83 -11.53 -5.97
N ASP A 419 24.26 -11.43 -4.70
CA ASP A 419 25.06 -12.47 -4.04
C ASP A 419 24.33 -13.84 -4.04
N GLY A 420 23.00 -13.85 -3.92
CA GLY A 420 22.18 -15.06 -3.96
C GLY A 420 22.19 -15.75 -5.32
N LEU A 421 22.05 -15.00 -6.41
CA LEU A 421 22.10 -15.52 -7.78
C LEU A 421 23.55 -15.84 -8.21
N LEU A 422 24.55 -15.08 -7.75
CA LEU A 422 25.97 -15.41 -7.92
C LEU A 422 26.29 -16.75 -7.26
N PHE A 423 25.78 -17.00 -6.06
CA PHE A 423 25.91 -18.30 -5.41
C PHE A 423 25.29 -19.42 -6.26
N GLN A 424 24.06 -19.24 -6.76
CA GLN A 424 23.42 -20.22 -7.65
C GLN A 424 24.25 -20.47 -8.92
N LYS A 425 24.77 -19.41 -9.55
CA LYS A 425 25.64 -19.50 -10.73
C LYS A 425 26.93 -20.27 -10.43
N GLY A 426 27.56 -20.01 -9.28
CA GLY A 426 28.72 -20.75 -8.80
C GLY A 426 28.43 -22.24 -8.63
N VAL A 427 27.29 -22.60 -8.05
CA VAL A 427 26.84 -24.00 -7.91
C VAL A 427 26.65 -24.66 -9.28
N ILE A 428 26.08 -23.96 -10.28
CA ILE A 428 25.93 -24.53 -11.64
C ILE A 428 27.31 -24.81 -12.24
N LEU A 429 28.22 -23.83 -12.17
CA LEU A 429 29.56 -23.95 -12.74
C LEU A 429 30.36 -25.10 -12.10
N LEU A 430 30.24 -25.27 -10.77
CA LEU A 430 30.82 -26.41 -10.05
C LEU A 430 30.28 -27.74 -10.55
N LYS A 431 28.95 -27.87 -10.72
CA LYS A 431 28.33 -29.10 -11.26
C LYS A 431 28.77 -29.38 -12.70
N LYS A 432 29.05 -28.35 -13.50
CA LYS A 432 29.60 -28.47 -14.85
C LYS A 432 31.11 -28.75 -14.89
N GLY A 433 31.79 -28.78 -13.75
CA GLY A 433 33.25 -28.96 -13.66
C GLY A 433 34.07 -27.72 -14.05
N LEU A 434 33.43 -26.56 -14.23
CA LEU A 434 34.07 -25.30 -14.60
C LEU A 434 34.61 -24.57 -13.37
N MET A 435 35.66 -25.15 -12.76
CA MET A 435 36.17 -24.74 -11.45
C MET A 435 36.74 -23.32 -11.43
N VAL A 436 37.40 -22.89 -12.52
CA VAL A 436 38.03 -21.55 -12.60
C VAL A 436 36.96 -20.47 -12.68
N GLU A 437 35.94 -20.69 -13.50
CA GLU A 437 34.79 -19.81 -13.65
C GLU A 437 33.97 -19.78 -12.37
N ALA A 438 33.72 -20.94 -11.75
CA ALA A 438 33.03 -21.05 -10.47
C ALA A 438 33.72 -20.21 -9.39
N ARG A 439 35.06 -20.34 -9.29
CA ARG A 439 35.87 -19.55 -8.35
C ARG A 439 35.70 -18.06 -8.60
N LYS A 440 35.84 -17.59 -9.85
CA LYS A 440 35.66 -16.16 -10.19
C LYS A 440 34.30 -15.62 -9.77
N VAL A 441 33.23 -16.38 -10.01
CA VAL A 441 31.86 -15.99 -9.65
C VAL A 441 31.69 -15.98 -8.13
N LEU A 442 32.10 -17.03 -7.43
CA LEU A 442 32.00 -17.11 -5.96
C LEU A 442 32.87 -16.04 -5.28
N ASP A 443 34.00 -15.67 -5.87
CA ASP A 443 34.89 -14.62 -5.35
C ASP A 443 34.23 -13.23 -5.36
N SER A 444 33.26 -13.03 -6.26
CA SER A 444 32.51 -11.77 -6.41
C SER A 444 31.41 -11.58 -5.35
N ILE A 445 31.07 -12.63 -4.57
CA ILE A 445 30.15 -12.54 -3.44
C ILE A 445 30.82 -11.77 -2.30
N LYS A 446 30.20 -10.65 -1.89
CA LYS A 446 30.80 -9.72 -0.92
C LYS A 446 30.06 -9.65 0.41
N LYS A 447 28.76 -9.98 0.46
CA LYS A 447 27.93 -9.85 1.66
C LYS A 447 27.33 -11.19 2.07
N TYR A 448 27.91 -11.77 3.13
CA TYR A 448 27.42 -13.01 3.73
C TYR A 448 26.09 -12.82 4.47
N ASP A 449 25.78 -11.61 4.94
CA ASP A 449 24.54 -11.27 5.66
C ASP A 449 23.25 -11.54 4.85
N SER A 450 23.37 -11.70 3.53
CA SER A 450 22.24 -12.00 2.64
C SER A 450 21.80 -13.47 2.66
N PHE A 451 22.57 -14.35 3.31
CA PHE A 451 22.32 -15.78 3.39
C PHE A 451 21.78 -16.18 4.76
N ASP A 452 20.83 -17.12 4.78
CA ASP A 452 20.47 -17.83 5.99
C ASP A 452 21.54 -18.88 6.37
N GLN A 453 21.40 -19.51 7.54
CA GLN A 453 22.39 -20.49 8.02
C GLN A 453 22.63 -21.64 7.03
N THR A 454 21.57 -22.11 6.37
CA THR A 454 21.64 -23.16 5.35
C THR A 454 22.40 -22.69 4.11
N GLY A 455 22.13 -21.46 3.65
CA GLY A 455 22.82 -20.80 2.56
C GLY A 455 24.31 -20.63 2.84
N LEU A 456 24.67 -20.15 4.02
CA LEU A 456 26.07 -20.00 4.46
C LEU A 456 26.80 -21.36 4.51
N SER A 457 26.15 -22.41 5.03
CA SER A 457 26.70 -23.76 5.05
C SER A 457 26.97 -24.30 3.63
N ASN A 458 26.06 -24.04 2.70
CA ASN A 458 26.23 -24.48 1.31
C ASN A 458 27.26 -23.63 0.55
N LEU A 459 27.35 -22.33 0.83
CA LEU A 459 28.40 -21.45 0.29
C LEU A 459 29.79 -21.88 0.77
N LYS A 460 29.92 -22.26 2.05
CA LYS A 460 31.14 -22.85 2.59
C LYS A 460 31.57 -24.10 1.81
N LYS A 461 30.64 -25.03 1.56
CA LYS A 461 30.94 -26.23 0.75
C LYS A 461 31.46 -25.85 -0.64
N CYS A 462 30.89 -24.82 -1.27
CA CYS A 462 31.35 -24.35 -2.56
C CYS A 462 32.78 -23.78 -2.50
N PHE A 463 33.13 -23.00 -1.47
CA PHE A 463 34.50 -22.51 -1.27
C PHE A 463 35.50 -23.64 -1.06
N VAL A 464 35.14 -24.67 -0.29
CA VAL A 464 35.97 -25.88 -0.14
C VAL A 464 36.18 -26.57 -1.51
N MET A 465 35.13 -26.70 -2.32
CA MET A 465 35.24 -27.31 -3.66
C MET A 465 36.15 -26.55 -4.62
N VAL A 466 36.24 -25.22 -4.53
CA VAL A 466 37.17 -24.39 -5.32
C VAL A 466 38.55 -24.18 -4.65
N GLY A 467 38.82 -24.89 -3.56
CA GLY A 467 40.09 -24.82 -2.82
C GLY A 467 40.33 -23.49 -2.09
N ASP A 468 39.27 -22.78 -1.68
CA ASP A 468 39.37 -21.55 -0.88
C ASP A 468 39.12 -21.83 0.62
N GLU A 469 40.09 -22.48 1.27
CA GLU A 469 39.98 -22.84 2.70
C GLU A 469 39.93 -21.62 3.61
N ALA A 470 40.53 -20.50 3.20
CA ALA A 470 40.53 -19.25 3.97
C ALA A 470 39.11 -18.67 4.09
N ARG A 471 38.37 -18.54 2.98
CA ARG A 471 36.97 -18.07 3.02
C ARG A 471 36.03 -19.09 3.65
N ALA A 472 36.27 -20.38 3.44
CA ALA A 472 35.50 -21.43 4.12
C ALA A 472 35.62 -21.33 5.65
N THR A 473 36.82 -21.02 6.17
CA THR A 473 37.08 -20.81 7.59
C THR A 473 36.49 -19.49 8.10
N ALA A 474 36.53 -18.42 7.31
CA ALA A 474 35.90 -17.14 7.66
C ALA A 474 34.38 -17.26 7.84
N LEU A 475 33.71 -18.09 7.03
CA LEU A 475 32.28 -18.37 7.17
C LEU A 475 31.95 -19.14 8.47
N ASP A 476 32.87 -19.97 8.99
CA ASP A 476 32.66 -20.65 10.27
C ASP A 476 32.64 -19.67 11.45
N GLN A 477 33.52 -18.66 11.42
CA GLN A 477 33.53 -17.59 12.44
C GLN A 477 32.24 -16.77 12.38
N HIS A 478 31.81 -16.39 11.17
CA HIS A 478 30.59 -15.63 10.97
C HIS A 478 29.33 -16.41 11.42
N LEU A 479 29.25 -17.72 11.13
CA LEU A 479 28.18 -18.59 11.64
C LEU A 479 28.15 -18.68 13.17
N LEU A 480 29.32 -18.65 13.83
CA LEU A 480 29.43 -18.64 15.28
C LEU A 480 28.90 -17.33 15.89
N GLU A 481 29.29 -16.19 15.30
CA GLU A 481 28.89 -14.85 15.74
C GLU A 481 27.37 -14.62 15.61
N CYS A 482 26.76 -15.09 14.51
CA CYS A 482 25.31 -15.06 14.31
C CYS A 482 24.54 -15.89 15.36
N ASN A 483 25.14 -16.96 15.89
CA ASN A 483 24.53 -17.78 16.94
C ASN A 483 24.62 -17.12 18.32
N SER A 484 25.71 -16.40 18.63
CA SER A 484 25.90 -15.70 19.91
C SER A 484 25.05 -14.43 20.08
N ASN A 485 24.61 -13.79 19.00
CA ASN A 485 23.78 -12.56 19.05
C ASN A 485 22.29 -12.81 19.32
N LYS A 486 21.83 -14.07 19.45
CA LYS A 486 20.44 -14.39 19.82
C LYS A 486 20.13 -14.20 21.32
N ASP A 487 21.15 -14.04 22.17
CA ASP A 487 20.99 -13.90 23.62
C ASP A 487 20.88 -12.43 24.12
N ILE A 488 20.75 -11.44 23.22
CA ILE A 488 20.79 -9.99 23.56
C ILE A 488 19.40 -9.34 23.62
N TYR A 489 18.35 -10.12 23.91
CA TYR A 489 17.08 -9.56 24.38
C TYR A 489 16.77 -10.10 25.77
N PRO A 490 16.65 -9.23 26.80
CA PRO A 490 16.35 -9.69 28.15
C PRO A 490 14.97 -10.34 28.14
N GLN A 491 14.91 -11.59 28.59
CA GLN A 491 13.67 -12.19 29.08
C GLN A 491 13.19 -11.37 30.29
N SER A 492 12.34 -10.37 30.06
CA SER A 492 11.68 -9.65 31.15
C SER A 492 10.52 -10.49 31.67
N ALA A 493 10.80 -11.17 32.78
CA ALA A 493 9.90 -11.57 33.87
C ALA A 493 8.39 -11.54 33.59
N THR A 494 7.81 -12.72 33.37
CA THR A 494 6.47 -13.03 33.89
C THR A 494 6.55 -14.34 34.69
N GLN A 495 7.08 -14.23 35.91
CA GLN A 495 6.79 -15.15 37.01
C GLN A 495 6.32 -14.31 38.20
N SER A 496 5.38 -14.88 38.97
CA SER A 496 4.52 -14.31 40.03
C SER A 496 3.27 -13.59 39.47
N HIS A 497 2.03 -13.99 39.74
CA HIS A 497 1.46 -14.78 40.83
C HIS A 497 0.38 -15.74 40.32
N CYS A 498 0.56 -17.05 40.54
CA CYS A 498 -0.56 -17.96 40.78
C CYS A 498 -0.54 -18.24 42.28
N GLY A 499 -1.44 -17.57 43.01
CA GLY A 499 -1.74 -17.90 44.40
C GLY A 499 -2.46 -19.24 44.43
N GLY A 500 -2.01 -20.10 45.34
CA GLY A 500 -2.55 -21.43 45.55
C GLY A 500 -4.00 -21.41 46.04
N ALA A 501 -4.72 -22.45 45.65
CA ALA A 501 -5.80 -23.03 46.43
C ALA A 501 -5.48 -24.53 46.52
N ASP A 502 -5.08 -24.94 47.72
CA ASP A 502 -5.03 -26.33 48.18
C ASP A 502 -6.45 -26.90 48.23
N GLU A 503 -6.63 -28.12 47.72
CA GLU A 503 -7.64 -29.05 48.23
C GLU A 503 -7.06 -30.48 48.17
N THR A 504 -6.52 -30.96 49.29
CA THR A 504 -6.68 -32.35 49.74
C THR A 504 -6.63 -32.43 51.26
N ALA A 505 -7.66 -33.06 51.83
CA ALA A 505 -7.98 -33.37 53.24
C ALA A 505 -8.87 -32.35 53.99
#